data_AF-A0A1I2BR87-F1
#
_entry.id   AF-A0A1I2BR87-F1
#
_cell.length_a   1.000
_cell.length_b   1.000
_cell.length_c   1.000
_cell.angle_alpha   90.00
_cell.angle_beta   90.00
_cell.angle_gamma   90.00
#
_symmetry.space_group_name_H-M   'P 1'
#
loop_
_entity.id
_entity.type
_entity.pdbx_description
1 polymer ?
#
loop_
_entity_poly.entity_id
_entity_poly.type
_entity_poly.pdbx_seq_one_letter_code
_entity_poly.pdbx_strand_id
1 'polypeptide(L)'
;METETHSEFGARRAAQPPVAGLPLPAITTASAADERATGRQATPFTRAETETQAGTVSSLEKLGEQLALVLTKLAESQTALARARHRIGESGQTLAAVVDEHTHPDLSAGIPAYREAWSTTTETSQTLVSVDKTIRTYMTSIGAPGAETAGVPSDDEASPPMVATPSSENTAQPDQPHESTPEFGSPQWLAAVGKRIPPSNNYSPTRAIAFDDHGNEIMSLSSSTEQELGYAAQDFLTKSKQFPPVSPPGSKIDSTDHAETKLAMWLRQQRERGSTITHMTVVINHPYVCGPPLGCQRAVRALLPREVTMTVVSAVSQREWPLKGVAPQ
;
A
#
# COMPACT_ATOMS: atom_id res chain seq x y z
N MET A 1 -60.26 20.45 -14.75
CA MET A 1 -60.69 19.25 -14.01
C MET A 1 -59.42 18.67 -13.44
N GLU A 2 -59.18 19.05 -12.20
CA GLU A 2 -57.98 18.77 -11.41
C GLU A 2 -58.04 17.35 -10.88
N THR A 3 -56.91 16.65 -10.87
CA THR A 3 -56.62 15.62 -9.86
C THR A 3 -55.12 15.60 -9.64
N GLU A 4 -54.70 16.31 -8.58
CA GLU A 4 -53.49 16.04 -7.81
C GLU A 4 -53.58 14.65 -7.17
N THR A 5 -52.45 13.93 -7.10
CA THR A 5 -52.22 12.97 -6.02
C THR A 5 -50.74 12.98 -5.65
N HIS A 6 -50.48 13.57 -4.49
CA HIS A 6 -49.23 13.51 -3.73
C HIS A 6 -48.94 12.06 -3.28
N SER A 7 -47.67 11.65 -3.32
CA SER A 7 -47.20 10.47 -2.60
C SER A 7 -45.94 10.85 -1.81
N GLU A 8 -46.12 10.99 -0.49
CA GLU A 8 -45.10 11.27 0.50
C GLU A 8 -44.24 10.03 0.76
N PHE A 9 -42.93 10.15 0.56
CA PHE A 9 -41.94 9.17 1.00
C PHE A 9 -41.46 9.52 2.41
N GLY A 10 -41.98 8.84 3.42
CA GLY A 10 -41.56 8.95 4.82
C GLY A 10 -40.24 8.21 5.08
N ALA A 11 -39.16 8.95 5.30
CA ALA A 11 -37.88 8.41 5.75
C ALA A 11 -37.88 8.17 7.27
N ARG A 12 -37.97 6.91 7.70
CA ARG A 12 -37.70 6.52 9.10
C ARG A 12 -36.19 6.35 9.31
N ARG A 13 -35.56 7.36 9.93
CA ARG A 13 -34.23 7.24 10.54
C ARG A 13 -34.33 6.38 11.81
N ALA A 14 -33.62 5.26 11.84
CA ALA A 14 -33.37 4.53 13.08
C ALA A 14 -32.31 5.30 13.90
N ALA A 15 -32.67 5.68 15.12
CA ALA A 15 -31.78 6.31 16.07
C ALA A 15 -30.79 5.28 16.64
N GLN A 16 -29.49 5.59 16.58
CA GLN A 16 -28.47 4.88 17.34
C GLN A 16 -28.51 5.32 18.81
N PRO A 17 -28.43 4.38 19.78
CA PRO A 17 -28.31 4.72 21.19
C PRO A 17 -26.90 5.26 21.52
N PRO A 18 -26.77 6.14 22.54
CA PRO A 18 -25.49 6.71 22.94
C PRO A 18 -24.60 5.65 23.61
N VAL A 19 -23.34 5.57 23.17
CA VAL A 19 -22.30 4.77 23.82
C VAL A 19 -21.86 5.50 25.10
N ALA A 20 -22.06 4.84 26.23
CA ALA A 20 -21.65 5.33 27.55
C ALA A 20 -20.11 5.44 27.61
N GLY A 21 -19.63 6.63 28.01
CA GLY A 21 -18.22 6.92 28.21
C GLY A 21 -17.66 6.18 29.42
N LEU A 22 -16.49 5.56 29.21
CA LEU A 22 -15.66 5.04 30.30
C LEU A 22 -14.91 6.20 30.96
N PRO A 23 -14.86 6.28 32.31
CA PRO A 23 -14.18 7.36 33.01
C PRO A 23 -12.66 7.15 33.01
N LEU A 24 -11.93 8.21 32.66
CA LEU A 24 -10.48 8.32 32.87
C LEU A 24 -10.18 8.56 34.36
N PRO A 25 -9.09 7.98 34.91
CA PRO A 25 -8.68 8.26 36.28
C PRO A 25 -8.12 9.68 36.40
N ALA A 26 -8.56 10.38 37.44
CA ALA A 26 -8.11 11.71 37.83
C ALA A 26 -6.65 11.67 38.31
N ILE A 27 -5.82 12.53 37.73
CA ILE A 27 -4.47 12.83 38.23
C ILE A 27 -4.63 13.92 39.29
N THR A 28 -4.49 13.55 40.55
CA THR A 28 -4.49 14.45 41.70
C THR A 28 -3.19 15.25 41.73
N THR A 29 -3.26 16.55 41.45
CA THR A 29 -2.19 17.50 41.75
C THR A 29 -2.34 17.98 43.19
N ALA A 30 -1.48 17.50 44.09
CA ALA A 30 -1.33 18.07 45.42
C ALA A 30 -0.07 18.95 45.45
N SER A 31 -0.31 20.26 45.52
CA SER A 31 0.65 21.28 45.90
C SER A 31 0.69 21.37 47.43
N ALA A 32 1.88 21.26 48.02
CA ALA A 32 2.15 21.76 49.37
C ALA A 32 3.57 22.33 49.39
N ALA A 33 3.64 23.58 49.82
CA ALA A 33 4.86 24.34 50.01
C ALA A 33 5.42 24.13 51.43
N ASP A 34 6.74 24.37 51.51
CA ASP A 34 7.51 24.90 52.64
C ASP A 34 7.77 24.01 53.88
N GLU A 35 9.04 23.73 54.16
CA GLU A 35 9.74 24.23 55.34
C GLU A 35 11.21 23.76 55.40
N ARG A 36 12.10 24.72 55.72
CA ARG A 36 13.51 24.51 56.09
C ARG A 36 13.61 23.84 57.46
N ALA A 37 14.52 22.87 57.63
CA ALA A 37 15.51 22.87 58.73
C ALA A 37 16.50 21.68 58.65
N THR A 38 17.73 22.02 59.00
CA THR A 38 18.94 21.24 59.31
C THR A 38 18.76 19.87 59.99
N GLY A 39 19.57 18.88 59.61
CA GLY A 39 19.73 17.66 60.41
C GLY A 39 20.63 16.60 59.80
N ARG A 40 21.89 16.60 60.21
CA ARG A 40 22.95 15.64 59.86
C ARG A 40 22.67 14.30 60.58
N GLN A 41 22.33 13.23 59.86
CA GLN A 41 22.47 11.86 60.37
C GLN A 41 22.81 10.90 59.23
N ALA A 42 23.95 10.23 59.40
CA ALA A 42 24.41 9.15 58.53
C ALA A 42 23.67 7.86 58.90
N THR A 43 23.07 7.20 57.92
CA THR A 43 22.62 5.81 57.99
C THR A 43 23.18 5.03 56.81
N PRO A 44 23.63 3.78 57.02
CA PRO A 44 24.21 2.97 55.95
C PRO A 44 23.08 2.27 55.19
N PHE A 45 22.82 2.71 53.96
CA PHE A 45 22.01 1.95 52.99
C PHE A 45 22.91 1.51 51.85
N THR A 46 23.53 0.35 52.00
CA THR A 46 24.19 -0.37 50.91
C THR A 46 23.79 -1.83 50.97
N ARG A 47 22.53 -2.16 50.64
CA ARG A 47 22.12 -3.53 50.24
C ARG A 47 20.67 -3.68 49.72
N ALA A 48 20.15 -2.75 48.91
CA ALA A 48 18.81 -2.92 48.32
C ALA A 48 18.75 -2.66 46.79
N GLU A 49 19.81 -2.16 46.17
CA GLU A 49 19.78 -1.83 44.73
C GLU A 49 20.12 -3.01 43.81
N THR A 50 20.82 -4.04 44.30
CA THR A 50 21.26 -5.16 43.45
C THR A 50 20.18 -6.20 43.17
N GLU A 51 19.19 -6.38 44.05
CA GLU A 51 18.10 -7.35 43.81
C GLU A 51 17.04 -6.80 42.84
N THR A 52 16.73 -5.51 42.91
CA THR A 52 15.82 -4.83 41.97
C THR A 52 16.40 -4.75 40.56
N GLN A 53 17.74 -4.61 40.46
CA GLN A 53 18.45 -4.59 39.18
C GLN A 53 18.56 -6.00 38.57
N ALA A 54 18.74 -7.05 39.36
CA ALA A 54 18.71 -8.43 38.87
C ALA A 54 17.30 -8.87 38.39
N GLY A 55 16.25 -8.45 39.08
CA GLY A 55 14.86 -8.75 38.70
C GLY A 55 14.39 -8.06 37.42
N THR A 56 14.92 -6.88 37.11
CA THR A 56 14.60 -6.14 35.88
C THR A 56 15.36 -6.65 34.66
N VAL A 57 16.59 -7.14 34.84
CA VAL A 57 17.34 -7.80 33.75
C VAL A 57 16.66 -9.13 33.36
N SER A 58 16.22 -9.92 34.34
CA SER A 58 15.52 -11.20 34.08
C SER A 58 14.17 -11.03 33.39
N SER A 59 13.42 -9.96 33.67
CA SER A 59 12.13 -9.71 32.99
C SER A 59 12.32 -9.24 31.54
N LEU A 60 13.40 -8.50 31.26
CA LEU A 60 13.74 -8.03 29.91
C LEU A 60 14.25 -9.17 29.03
N GLU A 61 15.07 -10.07 29.58
CA GLU A 61 15.49 -11.31 28.91
C GLU A 61 14.28 -12.18 28.53
N LYS A 62 13.36 -12.40 29.48
CA LYS A 62 12.13 -13.17 29.24
C LYS A 62 11.23 -12.53 28.16
N LEU A 63 11.15 -11.20 28.12
CA LEU A 63 10.44 -10.48 27.07
C LEU A 63 11.14 -10.66 25.71
N GLY A 64 12.47 -10.57 25.66
CA GLY A 64 13.26 -10.84 24.47
C GLY A 64 13.01 -12.24 23.90
N GLU A 65 13.00 -13.26 24.75
CA GLU A 65 12.69 -14.65 24.37
C GLU A 65 11.27 -14.79 23.80
N GLN A 66 10.28 -14.16 24.44
CA GLN A 66 8.89 -14.19 23.94
C GLN A 66 8.76 -13.50 22.58
N LEU A 67 9.43 -12.37 22.38
CA LEU A 67 9.43 -11.66 21.09
C LEU A 67 10.14 -12.47 19.99
N ALA A 68 11.24 -13.16 20.32
CA ALA A 68 11.91 -14.06 19.37
C ALA A 68 11.00 -15.23 18.94
N LEU A 69 10.19 -15.76 19.87
CA LEU A 69 9.18 -16.77 19.55
C LEU A 69 8.10 -16.21 18.60
N VAL A 70 7.63 -14.98 18.83
CA VAL A 70 6.68 -14.31 17.94
C VAL A 70 7.27 -14.11 16.54
N LEU A 71 8.53 -13.66 16.43
CA LEU A 71 9.23 -13.54 15.15
C LEU A 71 9.34 -14.88 14.41
N THR A 72 9.59 -15.97 15.14
CA THR A 72 9.62 -17.32 14.57
C THR A 72 8.26 -17.71 13.98
N LYS A 73 7.16 -17.43 14.71
CA LYS A 73 5.80 -17.68 14.23
C LYS A 73 5.38 -16.79 13.06
N LEU A 74 5.88 -15.56 13.02
CA LEU A 74 5.69 -14.67 11.86
C LEU A 74 6.41 -15.22 10.62
N ALA A 75 7.65 -15.71 10.75
CA ALA A 75 8.40 -16.31 9.65
C ALA A 75 7.73 -17.60 9.12
N GLU A 76 7.21 -18.46 10.01
CA GLU A 76 6.39 -19.62 9.64
C GLU A 76 5.14 -19.19 8.85
N SER A 77 4.46 -18.13 9.31
CA SER A 77 3.25 -17.60 8.68
C SER A 77 3.53 -16.99 7.30
N GLN A 78 4.62 -16.23 7.16
CA GLN A 78 5.09 -15.69 5.88
C GLN A 78 5.40 -16.82 4.88
N THR A 79 6.09 -17.88 5.33
CA THR A 79 6.38 -19.05 4.50
C THR A 79 5.10 -19.76 4.05
N ALA A 80 4.13 -19.94 4.95
CA ALA A 80 2.85 -20.55 4.63
C ALA A 80 2.06 -19.70 3.62
N LEU A 81 2.09 -18.38 3.78
CA LEU A 81 1.41 -17.43 2.91
C LEU A 81 2.04 -17.37 1.51
N ALA A 82 3.37 -17.38 1.42
CA ALA A 82 4.08 -17.48 0.15
C ALA A 82 3.70 -18.76 -0.62
N ARG A 83 3.62 -19.90 0.07
CA ARG A 83 3.15 -21.17 -0.53
C ARG A 83 1.68 -21.08 -0.96
N ALA A 84 0.82 -20.46 -0.16
CA ALA A 84 -0.58 -20.26 -0.51
C ALA A 84 -0.70 -19.38 -1.76
N ARG A 85 0.05 -18.27 -1.84
CA ARG A 85 0.12 -17.42 -3.02
C ARG A 85 0.57 -18.19 -4.23
N HIS A 86 1.68 -18.92 -4.15
CA HIS A 86 2.16 -19.75 -5.27
C HIS A 86 1.07 -20.68 -5.82
N ARG A 87 0.39 -21.43 -4.94
CA ARG A 87 -0.72 -22.32 -5.34
C ARG A 87 -1.91 -21.59 -5.92
N ILE A 88 -2.26 -20.44 -5.35
CA ILE A 88 -3.30 -19.56 -5.89
C ILE A 88 -2.86 -19.19 -7.31
N GLY A 89 -1.67 -18.63 -7.50
CA GLY A 89 -1.09 -18.27 -8.80
C GLY A 89 -1.19 -19.38 -9.85
N GLU A 90 -0.71 -20.59 -9.53
CA GLU A 90 -0.80 -21.77 -10.41
C GLU A 90 -2.25 -22.13 -10.76
N SER A 91 -3.14 -22.13 -9.77
CA SER A 91 -4.57 -22.43 -9.96
C SER A 91 -5.24 -21.37 -10.82
N GLY A 92 -4.89 -20.11 -10.65
CA GLY A 92 -5.41 -19.00 -11.44
C GLY A 92 -4.92 -19.00 -12.88
N GLN A 93 -3.66 -19.35 -13.12
CA GLN A 93 -3.14 -19.54 -14.47
C GLN A 93 -3.84 -20.70 -15.18
N THR A 94 -4.02 -21.82 -14.47
CA THR A 94 -4.75 -22.99 -14.98
C THR A 94 -6.21 -22.64 -15.28
N LEU A 95 -6.88 -21.94 -14.37
CA LEU A 95 -8.26 -21.47 -14.56
C LEU A 95 -8.35 -20.52 -15.76
N ALA A 96 -7.45 -19.55 -15.89
CA ALA A 96 -7.43 -18.61 -17.00
C ALA A 96 -7.13 -19.28 -18.35
N ALA A 97 -6.36 -20.38 -18.37
CA ALA A 97 -6.05 -21.12 -19.59
C ALA A 97 -7.21 -22.03 -20.05
N VAL A 98 -8.07 -22.48 -19.13
CA VAL A 98 -9.15 -23.44 -19.41
C VAL A 98 -10.52 -22.77 -19.52
N VAL A 99 -10.74 -21.67 -18.81
CA VAL A 99 -12.02 -20.96 -18.78
C VAL A 99 -12.13 -20.02 -19.96
N ASP A 100 -12.87 -20.46 -20.96
CA ASP A 100 -13.47 -19.57 -21.95
C ASP A 100 -14.81 -19.03 -21.38
N GLU A 101 -14.92 -17.70 -21.33
CA GLU A 101 -16.01 -16.98 -20.67
C GLU A 101 -17.40 -17.26 -21.28
N HIS A 102 -17.45 -17.73 -22.53
CA HIS A 102 -18.68 -17.99 -23.28
C HIS A 102 -19.14 -19.45 -23.18
N THR A 103 -18.23 -20.37 -22.89
CA THR A 103 -18.52 -21.80 -22.74
C THR A 103 -18.60 -22.26 -21.29
N HIS A 104 -18.05 -21.49 -20.34
CA HIS A 104 -18.00 -21.84 -18.93
C HIS A 104 -18.40 -20.67 -18.00
N PRO A 105 -19.64 -20.15 -18.10
CA PRO A 105 -20.10 -19.01 -17.30
C PRO A 105 -20.08 -19.28 -15.78
N ASP A 106 -20.21 -20.53 -15.37
CA ASP A 106 -20.12 -20.92 -13.96
C ASP A 106 -18.67 -20.85 -13.43
N LEU A 107 -17.67 -21.00 -14.31
CA LEU A 107 -16.25 -20.94 -13.95
C LEU A 107 -15.70 -19.51 -14.05
N SER A 108 -16.26 -18.66 -14.91
CA SER A 108 -15.87 -17.24 -15.01
C SER A 108 -16.19 -16.46 -13.72
N ALA A 109 -17.24 -16.86 -12.99
CA ALA A 109 -17.55 -16.36 -11.65
C ALA A 109 -16.43 -16.67 -10.61
N GLY A 110 -15.58 -17.67 -10.87
CA GLY A 110 -14.42 -18.00 -10.05
C GLY A 110 -13.21 -17.06 -10.24
N ILE A 111 -13.12 -16.34 -11.37
CA ILE A 111 -12.00 -15.45 -11.68
C ILE A 111 -11.95 -14.23 -10.73
N PRO A 112 -13.08 -13.55 -10.41
CA PRO A 112 -13.09 -12.51 -9.39
C PRO A 112 -12.68 -13.01 -8.00
N ALA A 113 -13.21 -14.15 -7.56
CA ALA A 113 -12.87 -14.74 -6.26
C ALA A 113 -11.39 -15.13 -6.16
N TYR A 114 -10.82 -15.64 -7.25
CA TYR A 114 -9.39 -15.88 -7.38
C TYR A 114 -8.56 -14.60 -7.23
N ARG A 115 -8.92 -13.53 -7.96
CA ARG A 115 -8.21 -12.25 -7.90
C ARG A 115 -8.29 -11.63 -6.51
N GLU A 116 -9.45 -11.72 -5.87
CA GLU A 116 -9.65 -11.28 -4.49
C GLU A 116 -8.73 -12.05 -3.54
N ALA A 117 -8.71 -13.40 -3.62
CA ALA A 117 -7.83 -14.23 -2.80
C ALA A 117 -6.34 -13.89 -2.99
N TRP A 118 -5.90 -13.66 -4.23
CA TRP A 118 -4.52 -13.21 -4.51
C TRP A 118 -4.23 -11.81 -3.91
N SER A 119 -5.16 -10.87 -4.03
CA SER A 119 -5.01 -9.52 -3.45
C SER A 119 -4.92 -9.58 -1.92
N THR A 120 -5.85 -10.29 -1.27
CA THR A 120 -5.88 -10.41 0.19
C THR A 120 -4.62 -11.09 0.74
N THR A 121 -4.13 -12.13 0.06
CA THR A 121 -2.89 -12.80 0.48
C THR A 121 -1.65 -11.92 0.27
N THR A 122 -1.65 -11.06 -0.76
CA THR A 122 -0.59 -10.05 -0.97
C THR A 122 -0.57 -9.02 0.15
N GLU A 123 -1.73 -8.45 0.48
CA GLU A 123 -1.89 -7.45 1.54
C GLU A 123 -1.51 -8.02 2.92
N THR A 124 -1.91 -9.27 3.18
CA THR A 124 -1.55 -9.98 4.41
C THR A 124 -0.02 -10.17 4.50
N SER A 125 0.66 -10.48 3.39
CA SER A 125 2.12 -10.65 3.37
C SER A 125 2.83 -9.35 3.73
N GLN A 126 2.41 -8.24 3.13
CA GLN A 126 2.95 -6.91 3.42
C GLN A 126 2.75 -6.52 4.88
N THR A 127 1.56 -6.81 5.43
CA THR A 127 1.26 -6.56 6.85
C THR A 127 2.19 -7.36 7.76
N LEU A 128 2.42 -8.66 7.48
CA LEU A 128 3.32 -9.49 8.26
C LEU A 128 4.77 -9.00 8.22
N VAL A 129 5.24 -8.53 7.07
CA VAL A 129 6.58 -7.92 6.93
C VAL A 129 6.70 -6.64 7.77
N SER A 130 5.67 -5.79 7.76
CA SER A 130 5.66 -4.56 8.58
C SER A 130 5.66 -4.87 10.09
N VAL A 131 4.93 -5.90 10.52
CA VAL A 131 4.91 -6.36 11.92
C VAL A 131 6.27 -6.93 12.32
N ASP A 132 6.89 -7.80 11.51
CA ASP A 132 8.24 -8.33 11.77
C ASP A 132 9.26 -7.18 11.96
N LYS A 133 9.26 -6.21 11.05
CA LYS A 133 10.12 -5.02 11.13
C LYS A 133 9.89 -4.21 12.42
N THR A 134 8.64 -4.03 12.80
CA THR A 134 8.27 -3.29 14.02
C THR A 134 8.76 -4.00 15.27
N ILE A 135 8.57 -5.32 15.36
CA ILE A 135 9.02 -6.14 16.50
C ILE A 135 10.55 -6.12 16.59
N ARG A 136 11.26 -6.29 15.48
CA ARG A 136 12.73 -6.20 15.46
C ARG A 136 13.23 -4.83 15.93
N THR A 137 12.61 -3.76 15.43
CA THR A 137 12.95 -2.39 15.86
C THR A 137 12.76 -2.22 17.37
N TYR A 138 11.68 -2.75 17.92
CA TYR A 138 11.42 -2.73 19.35
C TYR A 138 12.46 -3.55 20.13
N MET A 139 12.79 -4.77 19.69
CA MET A 139 13.82 -5.61 20.30
C MET A 139 15.19 -4.92 20.34
N THR A 140 15.58 -4.25 19.26
CA THR A 140 16.80 -3.44 19.23
C THR A 140 16.75 -2.29 20.23
N SER A 141 15.60 -1.61 20.35
CA SER A 141 15.46 -0.46 21.26
C SER A 141 15.59 -0.82 22.74
N ILE A 142 15.22 -2.06 23.11
CA ILE A 142 15.34 -2.56 24.49
C ILE A 142 16.65 -3.33 24.73
N GLY A 143 17.54 -3.43 23.73
CA GLY A 143 18.79 -4.19 23.83
C GLY A 143 18.59 -5.70 23.94
N ALA A 144 17.46 -6.24 23.46
CA ALA A 144 17.18 -7.66 23.51
C ALA A 144 18.08 -8.43 22.51
N PRO A 145 18.75 -9.53 22.93
CA PRO A 145 19.54 -10.35 22.05
C PRO A 145 18.66 -11.05 21.00
N GLY A 146 19.15 -11.16 19.75
CA GLY A 146 18.47 -11.90 18.67
C GLY A 146 17.82 -11.04 17.57
N ALA A 147 17.95 -9.71 17.61
CA ALA A 147 17.43 -8.82 16.57
C ALA A 147 18.10 -9.02 15.19
N GLU A 148 19.34 -9.55 15.16
CA GLU A 148 20.21 -9.53 13.97
C GLU A 148 20.28 -10.86 13.20
N THR A 149 19.69 -11.96 13.67
CA THR A 149 20.12 -13.32 13.24
C THR A 149 19.18 -14.10 12.31
N ALA A 150 18.10 -13.54 11.78
CA ALA A 150 17.25 -14.26 10.82
C ALA A 150 16.95 -13.39 9.60
N GLY A 151 17.56 -13.74 8.48
CA GLY A 151 17.28 -13.11 7.19
C GLY A 151 15.78 -13.18 6.88
N VAL A 152 15.20 -12.04 6.50
CA VAL A 152 13.82 -11.96 6.02
C VAL A 152 13.73 -12.84 4.76
N PRO A 153 12.86 -13.87 4.74
CA PRO A 153 12.60 -14.62 3.52
C PRO A 153 12.08 -13.65 2.45
N SER A 154 12.78 -13.50 1.33
CA SER A 154 12.34 -12.63 0.24
C SER A 154 11.13 -13.25 -0.46
N ASP A 155 10.03 -12.52 -0.57
CA ASP A 155 8.77 -12.90 -1.24
C ASP A 155 8.87 -12.72 -2.79
N ASP A 156 10.09 -12.62 -3.33
CA ASP A 156 10.38 -12.25 -4.73
C ASP A 156 10.14 -13.37 -5.76
N GLU A 157 9.84 -14.60 -5.35
CA GLU A 157 9.69 -15.72 -6.30
C GLU A 157 8.25 -15.95 -6.79
N ALA A 158 7.23 -15.33 -6.18
CA ALA A 158 5.86 -15.48 -6.64
C ALA A 158 5.55 -14.48 -7.76
N SER A 159 5.95 -14.84 -8.99
CA SER A 159 5.62 -14.05 -10.18
C SER A 159 4.09 -13.89 -10.32
N PRO A 160 3.59 -12.69 -10.63
CA PRO A 160 2.19 -12.51 -11.00
C PRO A 160 1.87 -13.36 -12.25
N PRO A 161 0.62 -13.82 -12.43
CA PRO A 161 0.26 -14.66 -13.56
C PRO A 161 0.48 -13.92 -14.88
N MET A 162 1.33 -14.46 -15.75
CA MET A 162 1.41 -14.05 -17.15
C MET A 162 0.10 -14.40 -17.84
N VAL A 163 -0.44 -13.47 -18.63
CA VAL A 163 -1.58 -13.74 -19.52
C VAL A 163 -1.07 -14.64 -20.63
N ALA A 164 -1.51 -15.90 -20.65
CA ALA A 164 -1.22 -16.82 -21.74
C ALA A 164 -1.92 -16.33 -23.01
N THR A 165 -1.14 -15.98 -24.03
CA THR A 165 -1.65 -15.83 -25.40
C THR A 165 -1.97 -17.22 -25.96
N PRO A 166 -3.16 -17.47 -26.54
CA PRO A 166 -3.43 -18.75 -27.15
C PRO A 166 -2.61 -18.89 -28.43
N SER A 167 -1.69 -19.86 -28.45
CA SER A 167 -1.06 -20.36 -29.68
C SER A 167 -2.15 -20.89 -30.60
N SER A 168 -2.36 -20.20 -31.72
CA SER A 168 -3.28 -20.63 -32.78
C SER A 168 -2.59 -21.65 -33.69
N GLU A 169 -2.93 -22.92 -33.55
CA GLU A 169 -2.78 -23.90 -34.63
C GLU A 169 -4.11 -24.65 -34.85
N ASN A 170 -4.88 -24.10 -35.80
CA ASN A 170 -5.53 -24.81 -36.90
C ASN A 170 -6.51 -25.96 -36.58
N THR A 171 -7.82 -25.67 -36.60
CA THR A 171 -8.83 -26.51 -37.30
C THR A 171 -10.03 -25.63 -37.69
N ALA A 172 -10.40 -25.69 -38.96
CA ALA A 172 -11.43 -24.87 -39.58
C ALA A 172 -12.81 -24.98 -38.91
N GLN A 173 -13.38 -23.85 -38.48
CA GLN A 173 -14.82 -23.64 -38.29
C GLN A 173 -15.20 -22.17 -38.54
N PRO A 174 -16.45 -21.88 -38.96
CA PRO A 174 -16.81 -20.67 -39.70
C PRO A 174 -17.03 -19.44 -38.83
N ASP A 175 -16.59 -18.29 -39.37
CA ASP A 175 -16.91 -16.89 -39.06
C ASP A 175 -17.76 -16.65 -37.80
N GLN A 176 -17.10 -16.61 -36.64
CA GLN A 176 -17.56 -15.79 -35.53
C GLN A 176 -16.73 -14.50 -35.49
N PRO A 177 -17.34 -13.34 -35.19
CA PRO A 177 -16.61 -12.09 -35.07
C PRO A 177 -15.66 -12.20 -33.87
N HIS A 178 -14.37 -12.30 -34.15
CA HIS A 178 -13.32 -12.22 -33.13
C HIS A 178 -13.48 -10.91 -32.34
N GLU A 179 -13.98 -11.01 -31.11
CA GLU A 179 -13.96 -9.87 -30.19
C GLU A 179 -12.50 -9.63 -29.81
N SER A 180 -11.89 -8.71 -30.55
CA SER A 180 -10.46 -8.48 -30.52
C SER A 180 -10.08 -7.89 -29.17
N THR A 181 -9.18 -8.54 -28.44
CA THR A 181 -8.61 -7.96 -27.21
C THR A 181 -8.10 -6.55 -27.53
N PRO A 182 -8.57 -5.51 -26.82
CA PRO A 182 -8.20 -4.15 -27.14
C PRO A 182 -6.68 -3.97 -27.10
N GLU A 183 -6.12 -3.40 -28.16
CA GLU A 183 -4.69 -3.08 -28.25
C GLU A 183 -4.27 -2.16 -27.11
N PHE A 184 -3.11 -2.40 -26.50
CA PHE A 184 -2.58 -1.56 -25.43
C PHE A 184 -2.48 -0.10 -25.87
N GLY A 185 -2.95 0.81 -25.03
CA GLY A 185 -3.01 2.25 -25.35
C GLY A 185 -4.17 2.65 -26.26
N SER A 186 -4.95 1.72 -26.82
CA SER A 186 -6.16 2.07 -27.58
C SER A 186 -7.24 2.68 -26.69
N PRO A 187 -8.15 3.52 -27.24
CA PRO A 187 -9.30 4.03 -26.50
C PRO A 187 -10.18 2.93 -25.89
N GLN A 188 -10.31 1.79 -26.57
CA GLN A 188 -11.06 0.63 -26.10
C GLN A 188 -10.38 -0.02 -24.89
N TRP A 189 -9.05 -0.16 -24.94
CA TRP A 189 -8.25 -0.65 -23.82
C TRP A 189 -8.37 0.30 -22.62
N LEU A 190 -8.23 1.60 -22.85
CA LEU A 190 -8.34 2.61 -21.80
C LEU A 190 -9.73 2.61 -21.16
N ALA A 191 -10.79 2.44 -21.95
CA ALA A 191 -12.15 2.30 -21.44
C ALA A 191 -12.33 1.01 -20.61
N ALA A 192 -11.74 -0.10 -21.05
CA ALA A 192 -11.76 -1.37 -20.31
C ALA A 192 -11.01 -1.25 -18.98
N VAL A 193 -9.82 -0.63 -18.96
CA VAL A 193 -9.08 -0.36 -17.72
C VAL A 193 -9.83 0.62 -16.83
N GLY A 194 -10.40 1.69 -17.39
CA GLY A 194 -11.17 2.69 -16.67
C GLY A 194 -12.34 2.11 -15.90
N LYS A 195 -13.06 1.12 -16.46
CA LYS A 195 -14.14 0.40 -15.77
C LYS A 195 -13.67 -0.37 -14.53
N ARG A 196 -12.39 -0.74 -14.47
CA ARG A 196 -11.79 -1.45 -13.32
C ARG A 196 -11.41 -0.51 -12.18
N ILE A 197 -11.29 0.80 -12.45
CA ILE A 197 -10.93 1.79 -11.44
C ILE A 197 -12.22 2.45 -10.93
N PRO A 198 -12.53 2.36 -9.63
CA PRO A 198 -13.74 2.97 -9.09
C PRO A 198 -13.82 4.46 -9.41
N PRO A 199 -15.00 4.98 -9.78
CA PRO A 199 -15.15 6.37 -10.19
C PRO A 199 -14.73 7.32 -9.07
N SER A 200 -14.02 8.39 -9.45
CA SER A 200 -13.68 9.44 -8.49
C SER A 200 -14.92 10.24 -8.11
N ASN A 201 -15.03 10.61 -6.83
CA ASN A 201 -15.96 11.63 -6.36
C ASN A 201 -15.34 13.03 -6.34
N ASN A 202 -14.17 13.24 -6.95
CA ASN A 202 -13.33 14.46 -6.94
C ASN A 202 -12.79 14.90 -5.57
N TYR A 203 -13.18 14.23 -4.48
CA TYR A 203 -12.73 14.52 -3.11
C TYR A 203 -11.87 13.39 -2.52
N SER A 204 -11.68 12.30 -3.27
CA SER A 204 -10.90 11.14 -2.85
C SER A 204 -9.53 11.14 -3.52
N PRO A 205 -8.50 10.56 -2.86
CA PRO A 205 -7.20 10.37 -3.49
C PRO A 205 -7.34 9.65 -4.83
N THR A 206 -6.54 10.09 -5.80
CA THR A 206 -6.48 9.46 -7.12
C THR A 206 -6.16 7.97 -6.99
N ARG A 207 -6.95 7.14 -7.67
CA ARG A 207 -6.72 5.70 -7.81
C ARG A 207 -6.11 5.45 -9.18
N ALA A 208 -5.25 4.45 -9.28
CA ALA A 208 -4.54 4.18 -10.51
C ALA A 208 -4.22 2.70 -10.73
N ILE A 209 -4.05 2.32 -11.98
CA ILE A 209 -3.45 1.05 -12.39
C ILE A 209 -2.24 1.37 -13.27
N ALA A 210 -1.11 0.75 -12.99
CA ALA A 210 0.15 0.92 -13.69
C ALA A 210 0.48 -0.29 -14.55
N PHE A 211 1.04 -0.01 -15.73
CA PHE A 211 1.40 -0.99 -16.74
C PHE A 211 2.84 -0.77 -17.22
N ASP A 212 3.51 -1.86 -17.59
CA ASP A 212 4.78 -1.80 -18.31
C ASP A 212 4.59 -1.51 -19.82
N ASP A 213 5.69 -1.50 -20.59
CA ASP A 213 5.68 -1.26 -22.04
C ASP A 213 5.01 -2.36 -22.86
N HIS A 214 4.78 -3.54 -22.26
CA HIS A 214 4.11 -4.66 -22.89
C HIS A 214 2.61 -4.69 -22.57
N GLY A 215 2.12 -3.72 -21.77
CA GLY A 215 0.75 -3.66 -21.31
C GLY A 215 0.43 -4.62 -20.18
N ASN A 216 1.44 -5.22 -19.54
CA ASN A 216 1.23 -6.01 -18.33
C ASN A 216 0.98 -5.08 -17.15
N GLU A 217 -0.02 -5.41 -16.35
CA GLU A 217 -0.27 -4.70 -15.10
C GLU A 217 0.79 -5.04 -14.06
N ILE A 218 1.46 -4.02 -13.54
CA ILE A 218 2.56 -4.18 -12.58
C ILE A 218 2.17 -3.70 -11.17
N MET A 219 1.19 -2.81 -11.05
CA MET A 219 0.70 -2.33 -9.76
C MET A 219 -0.69 -1.70 -9.89
N SER A 220 -1.51 -1.83 -8.85
CA SER A 220 -2.81 -1.16 -8.72
C SER A 220 -2.87 -0.47 -7.36
N LEU A 221 -3.20 0.82 -7.35
CA LEU A 221 -3.37 1.64 -6.16
C LEU A 221 -4.85 2.01 -6.01
N SER A 222 -5.52 1.34 -5.08
CA SER A 222 -6.96 1.45 -4.85
C SER A 222 -7.32 2.34 -3.65
N SER A 223 -6.37 2.67 -2.76
CA SER A 223 -6.65 3.46 -1.56
C SER A 223 -5.42 4.15 -0.93
N SER A 224 -5.56 4.67 0.30
CA SER A 224 -4.50 5.21 1.15
C SER A 224 -3.54 4.15 1.72
N THR A 225 -3.73 2.87 1.39
CA THR A 225 -2.99 1.71 1.92
C THR A 225 -1.50 1.76 1.68
N GLU A 226 -1.03 2.46 0.65
CA GLU A 226 0.39 2.64 0.36
C GLU A 226 0.91 3.96 0.94
N GLN A 227 0.52 4.23 2.19
CA GLN A 227 0.92 5.45 2.90
C GLN A 227 2.44 5.55 3.03
N GLU A 228 3.14 4.41 3.10
CA GLU A 228 4.61 4.35 3.09
C GLU A 228 5.22 4.96 1.83
N LEU A 229 4.64 4.72 0.64
CA LEU A 229 5.10 5.35 -0.60
C LEU A 229 4.87 6.86 -0.57
N GLY A 230 3.76 7.30 0.03
CA GLY A 230 3.46 8.72 0.25
C GLY A 230 4.49 9.38 1.19
N TYR A 231 4.82 8.73 2.30
CA TYR A 231 5.84 9.22 3.23
C TYR A 231 7.24 9.23 2.62
N ALA A 232 7.62 8.20 1.89
CA ALA A 232 8.87 8.16 1.16
C ALA A 232 8.95 9.29 0.12
N ALA A 233 7.86 9.52 -0.63
CA ALA A 233 7.76 10.63 -1.57
C ALA A 233 7.89 12.00 -0.89
N GLN A 234 7.20 12.21 0.23
CA GLN A 234 7.30 13.44 1.04
C GLN A 234 8.76 13.68 1.49
N ASP A 235 9.40 12.66 2.07
CA ASP A 235 10.78 12.77 2.57
C ASP A 235 11.76 13.09 1.44
N PHE A 236 11.60 12.44 0.29
CA PHE A 236 12.43 12.70 -0.88
C PHE A 236 12.22 14.11 -1.44
N LEU A 237 10.96 14.51 -1.67
CA LEU A 237 10.62 15.77 -2.31
C LEU A 237 11.02 16.98 -1.47
N THR A 238 10.90 16.90 -0.14
CA THR A 238 11.34 17.97 0.76
C THR A 238 12.85 18.20 0.73
N LYS A 239 13.64 17.18 0.39
CA LYS A 239 15.11 17.26 0.25
C LYS A 239 15.57 17.50 -1.19
N SER A 240 14.68 17.32 -2.17
CA SER A 240 15.03 17.37 -3.59
C SER A 240 15.23 18.80 -4.08
N LYS A 241 16.39 19.09 -4.67
CA LYS A 241 16.66 20.36 -5.36
C LYS A 241 15.84 20.54 -6.65
N GLN A 242 15.23 19.47 -7.16
CA GLN A 242 14.40 19.49 -8.37
C GLN A 242 12.93 19.79 -8.09
N PHE A 243 12.52 19.78 -6.83
CA PHE A 243 11.17 20.12 -6.39
C PHE A 243 11.17 21.50 -5.72
N PRO A 244 10.13 22.34 -5.93
CA PRO A 244 10.07 23.64 -5.27
C PRO A 244 10.07 23.51 -3.74
N PRO A 245 10.74 24.42 -3.02
CA PRO A 245 10.71 24.41 -1.55
C PRO A 245 9.28 24.62 -1.05
N VAL A 246 8.90 23.87 -0.02
CA VAL A 246 7.60 23.99 0.64
C VAL A 246 7.72 24.96 1.81
N SER A 247 6.73 25.85 1.96
CA SER A 247 6.65 26.82 3.04
C SER A 247 5.35 26.66 3.82
N PRO A 248 5.38 26.53 5.16
CA PRO A 248 6.58 26.42 6.00
C PRO A 248 7.38 25.12 5.76
N PRO A 249 8.68 25.08 6.12
CA PRO A 249 9.47 23.85 6.05
C PRO A 249 8.79 22.71 6.83
N GLY A 250 8.71 21.53 6.22
CA GLY A 250 8.04 20.36 6.82
C GLY A 250 6.53 20.27 6.55
N SER A 251 5.93 21.25 5.87
CA SER A 251 4.55 21.13 5.41
C SER A 251 4.34 19.92 4.49
N LYS A 252 3.16 19.31 4.62
CA LYS A 252 2.70 18.25 3.74
C LYS A 252 2.60 18.73 2.30
N ILE A 253 3.05 17.91 1.36
CA ILE A 253 2.90 18.12 -0.08
C ILE A 253 1.69 17.29 -0.50
N ASP A 254 0.56 17.92 -0.79
CA ASP A 254 -0.70 17.20 -1.06
C ASP A 254 -0.58 16.17 -2.20
N SER A 255 0.29 16.42 -3.19
CA SER A 255 0.52 15.48 -4.28
C SER A 255 1.08 14.13 -3.82
N THR A 256 1.65 14.00 -2.62
CA THR A 256 2.17 12.72 -2.11
C THR A 256 1.07 11.73 -1.73
N ASP A 257 -0.17 12.20 -1.57
CA ASP A 257 -1.31 11.31 -1.33
C ASP A 257 -1.85 10.67 -2.62
N HIS A 258 -1.51 11.26 -3.77
CA HIS A 258 -2.01 10.87 -5.08
C HIS A 258 -1.26 9.66 -5.65
N ALA A 259 -1.97 8.79 -6.35
CA ALA A 259 -1.41 7.55 -6.91
C ALA A 259 -0.24 7.79 -7.87
N GLU A 260 -0.27 8.86 -8.68
CA GLU A 260 0.80 9.18 -9.63
C GLU A 260 2.15 9.36 -8.92
N THR A 261 2.15 10.12 -7.83
CA THR A 261 3.36 10.40 -7.03
C THR A 261 3.84 9.15 -6.32
N LYS A 262 2.92 8.35 -5.75
CA LYS A 262 3.26 7.07 -5.10
C LYS A 262 3.87 6.07 -6.09
N LEU A 263 3.29 5.94 -7.28
CA LEU A 263 3.81 5.09 -8.35
C LEU A 263 5.17 5.58 -8.85
N ALA A 264 5.40 6.89 -8.92
CA ALA A 264 6.72 7.42 -9.28
C ALA A 264 7.79 7.06 -8.24
N MET A 265 7.44 7.13 -6.95
CA MET A 265 8.33 6.69 -5.87
C MET A 265 8.56 5.17 -5.91
N TRP A 266 7.51 4.37 -6.15
CA TRP A 266 7.67 2.93 -6.31
C TRP A 266 8.61 2.60 -7.48
N LEU A 267 8.41 3.21 -8.65
CA LEU A 267 9.26 2.98 -9.82
C LEU A 267 10.72 3.37 -9.54
N ARG A 268 10.94 4.48 -8.81
CA ARG A 268 12.27 4.85 -8.33
C ARG A 268 12.89 3.74 -7.47
N GLN A 269 12.17 3.25 -6.46
CA GLN A 269 12.67 2.19 -5.58
C GLN A 269 12.96 0.89 -6.33
N GLN A 270 12.16 0.55 -7.35
CA GLN A 270 12.45 -0.60 -8.21
C GLN A 270 13.74 -0.43 -9.00
N ARG A 271 14.00 0.78 -9.53
CA ARG A 271 15.26 1.10 -10.22
C ARG A 271 16.47 0.97 -9.28
N GLU A 272 16.33 1.45 -8.05
CA GLU A 272 17.38 1.31 -7.01
C GLU A 272 17.66 -0.17 -6.66
N ARG A 273 16.68 -1.06 -6.85
CA ARG A 273 16.83 -2.52 -6.69
C ARG A 273 17.30 -3.24 -7.97
N GLY A 274 17.60 -2.51 -9.04
CA GLY A 274 18.11 -3.08 -10.29
C GLY A 274 17.04 -3.43 -11.33
N SER A 275 15.78 -3.04 -11.15
CA SER A 275 14.74 -3.23 -12.16
C SER A 275 15.10 -2.54 -13.49
N THR A 276 14.78 -3.19 -14.61
CA THR A 276 15.03 -2.68 -15.97
C THR A 276 13.91 -1.79 -16.50
N ILE A 277 12.82 -1.58 -15.76
CA ILE A 277 11.66 -0.79 -16.21
C ILE A 277 12.05 0.67 -16.41
N THR A 278 12.05 1.15 -17.66
CA THR A 278 12.39 2.54 -18.02
C THR A 278 11.17 3.41 -18.34
N HIS A 279 10.03 2.79 -18.61
CA HIS A 279 8.76 3.49 -18.84
C HIS A 279 7.61 2.76 -18.15
N MET A 280 6.62 3.54 -17.71
CA MET A 280 5.40 3.05 -17.06
C MET A 280 4.20 3.87 -17.51
N THR A 281 3.14 3.19 -17.94
CA THR A 281 1.85 3.82 -18.25
C THR A 281 0.93 3.70 -17.05
N VAL A 282 0.39 4.83 -16.58
CA VAL A 282 -0.45 4.90 -15.38
C VAL A 282 -1.83 5.41 -15.75
N VAL A 283 -2.86 4.58 -15.60
CA VAL A 283 -4.26 4.95 -15.85
C VAL A 283 -4.90 5.43 -14.55
N ILE A 284 -5.47 6.64 -14.54
CA ILE A 284 -6.08 7.26 -13.35
C ILE A 284 -7.59 7.50 -13.51
N ASN A 285 -8.31 7.53 -12.38
CA ASN A 285 -9.74 7.86 -12.34
C ASN A 285 -10.06 9.36 -12.21
N HIS A 286 -9.06 10.24 -12.33
CA HIS A 286 -9.24 11.69 -12.27
C HIS A 286 -9.13 12.32 -13.66
N PRO A 287 -9.88 13.40 -13.97
CA PRO A 287 -9.86 14.03 -15.28
C PRO A 287 -8.56 14.81 -15.58
N TYR A 288 -7.70 15.01 -14.59
CA TYR A 288 -6.43 15.72 -14.73
C TYR A 288 -5.37 15.22 -13.75
N VAL A 289 -4.10 15.46 -14.09
CA VAL A 289 -2.96 15.35 -13.17
C VAL A 289 -2.67 16.72 -12.57
N CYS A 290 -2.59 16.82 -11.24
CA CYS A 290 -2.38 18.08 -10.53
C CYS A 290 -1.17 18.86 -11.06
N GLY A 291 -1.41 20.13 -11.41
CA GLY A 291 -0.43 21.02 -12.03
C GLY A 291 0.55 21.69 -11.05
N PRO A 292 1.46 22.55 -11.56
CA PRO A 292 2.41 23.30 -10.73
C PRO A 292 1.72 24.31 -9.78
N PRO A 293 2.39 24.76 -8.70
CA PRO A 293 3.81 24.54 -8.40
C PRO A 293 4.13 23.25 -7.64
N LEU A 294 3.22 22.75 -6.80
CA LEU A 294 3.45 21.61 -5.90
C LEU A 294 2.62 20.35 -6.26
N GLY A 295 2.06 20.28 -7.46
CA GLY A 295 1.26 19.13 -7.89
C GLY A 295 2.05 17.96 -8.47
N CYS A 296 1.32 16.87 -8.75
CA CYS A 296 1.85 15.59 -9.24
C CYS A 296 2.77 15.73 -10.46
N GLN A 297 2.47 16.62 -11.42
CA GLN A 297 3.32 16.79 -12.60
C GLN A 297 4.77 17.17 -12.25
N ARG A 298 4.97 18.01 -11.22
CA ARG A 298 6.30 18.41 -10.72
C ARG A 298 6.88 17.33 -9.83
N ALA A 299 6.08 16.77 -8.92
CA ALA A 299 6.50 15.75 -7.98
C ALA A 299 7.02 14.49 -8.70
N VAL A 300 6.26 13.95 -9.65
CA VAL A 300 6.63 12.77 -10.44
C VAL A 300 7.96 12.99 -11.16
N ARG A 301 8.14 14.13 -11.84
CA ARG A 301 9.41 14.45 -12.53
C ARG A 301 10.59 14.52 -11.58
N ALA A 302 10.38 15.08 -10.39
CA ALA A 302 11.41 15.20 -9.36
C ALA A 302 11.75 13.86 -8.67
N LEU A 303 10.83 12.89 -8.68
CA LEU A 303 11.02 11.55 -8.12
C LEU A 303 11.73 10.61 -9.09
N LEU A 304 11.28 10.60 -10.35
CA LEU A 304 11.79 9.67 -11.34
C LEU A 304 13.27 9.95 -11.66
N PRO A 305 14.13 8.91 -11.66
CA PRO A 305 15.50 9.03 -12.13
C PRO A 305 15.57 9.55 -13.58
N ARG A 306 16.69 10.18 -13.93
CA ARG A 306 17.01 10.48 -15.33
C ARG A 306 16.86 9.21 -16.17
N GLU A 307 16.32 9.38 -17.37
CA GLU A 307 16.02 8.32 -18.35
C GLU A 307 14.78 7.46 -18.05
N VAL A 308 14.19 7.61 -16.86
CA VAL A 308 12.93 6.97 -16.53
C VAL A 308 11.77 7.89 -16.89
N THR A 309 10.72 7.31 -17.47
CA THR A 309 9.55 8.05 -17.94
C THR A 309 8.26 7.43 -17.39
N MET A 310 7.25 8.27 -17.21
CA MET A 310 5.91 7.84 -16.83
C MET A 310 4.89 8.58 -17.70
N THR A 311 3.98 7.85 -18.31
CA THR A 311 2.84 8.42 -19.03
C THR A 311 1.59 8.22 -18.19
N VAL A 312 1.04 9.31 -17.66
CA VAL A 312 -0.23 9.26 -16.94
C VAL A 312 -1.37 9.48 -17.93
N VAL A 313 -2.38 8.63 -17.91
CA VAL A 313 -3.55 8.68 -18.78
C VAL A 313 -4.82 8.75 -17.94
N SER A 314 -5.67 9.73 -18.19
CA SER A 314 -6.97 9.80 -17.52
C SER A 314 -7.97 8.86 -18.20
N ALA A 315 -8.53 7.92 -17.45
CA ALA A 315 -9.67 7.13 -17.93
C ALA A 315 -10.94 7.98 -18.14
N VAL A 316 -11.00 9.17 -17.53
CA VAL A 316 -12.17 10.06 -17.58
C VAL A 316 -12.09 11.02 -18.76
N SER A 317 -10.96 11.72 -18.91
CA SER A 317 -10.77 12.73 -19.96
C SER A 317 -10.03 12.20 -21.19
N GLN A 318 -9.50 10.98 -21.13
CA GLN A 318 -8.64 10.38 -22.16
C GLN A 318 -7.39 11.19 -22.50
N ARG A 319 -7.04 12.14 -21.63
CA ARG A 319 -5.86 12.97 -21.81
C ARG A 319 -4.62 12.26 -21.26
N GLU A 320 -3.50 12.50 -21.91
CA GLU A 320 -2.20 11.96 -21.52
C GLU A 320 -1.27 13.06 -21.00
N TRP A 321 -0.42 12.69 -20.04
CA TRP A 321 0.65 13.52 -19.48
C TRP A 321 1.96 12.73 -19.47
N PRO A 322 2.84 12.97 -20.46
CA PRO A 322 4.18 12.41 -20.44
C PRO A 322 5.05 13.16 -19.42
N LEU A 323 5.58 12.43 -18.44
CA LEU A 323 6.38 12.93 -17.33
C LEU A 323 7.76 12.27 -17.37
N LYS A 324 8.79 13.08 -17.65
CA LYS A 324 10.18 12.61 -17.73
C LYS A 324 10.93 12.90 -16.43
N GLY A 325 11.66 11.92 -15.92
CA GLY A 325 12.46 12.05 -14.72
C GLY A 325 13.62 13.03 -14.87
N VAL A 326 13.85 13.83 -13.83
CA VAL A 326 14.98 14.76 -13.74
C VAL A 326 15.86 14.50 -12.52
N ALA A 327 15.47 13.55 -11.65
CA ALA A 327 16.22 13.22 -10.46
C ALA A 327 17.57 12.59 -10.83
N PRO A 328 18.66 12.96 -10.16
CA PRO A 328 19.88 12.16 -10.26
C PRO A 328 19.58 10.71 -9.84
N GLN A 329 20.28 9.77 -10.47
CA GLN A 329 20.29 8.36 -10.03
C GLN A 329 20.86 8.30 -8.62
#